data_AF-A0A928A6R9-F1
#
_entry.id   AF-A0A928A6R9-F1
#
_cell.length_a   1.000
_cell.length_b   1.000
_cell.length_c   1.000
_cell.angle_alpha   90.00
_cell.angle_beta   90.00
_cell.angle_gamma   90.00
#
_symmetry.space_group_name_H-M   'P 1'
#
loop_
_entity.id
_entity.type
_entity.pdbx_description
1 polymer ?
#
loop_
_entity_poly.entity_id
_entity_poly.type
_entity_poly.pdbx_seq_one_letter_code
_entity_poly.pdbx_strand_id
1 'polypeptide(L)'
;MKEATGELNMTVVIVIAVGVLTAFFYTILWPMIKSNFDHNASCAKAVCKCDSTCEKTGIAKCTYKDKKTGKKTETECPWKG
;
A
#
# COMPACT_ATOMS: atom_id res chain seq x y z
N MET A 1 -40.59 11.53 28.89
CA MET A 1 -40.50 12.10 27.53
C MET A 1 -39.24 11.54 26.85
N LYS A 2 -39.33 10.40 26.18
CA LYS A 2 -38.16 9.77 25.53
C LYS A 2 -38.56 8.99 24.28
N GLU A 3 -39.38 9.58 23.41
CA GLU A 3 -39.82 8.91 22.18
C GLU A 3 -39.91 9.88 20.99
N ALA A 4 -38.99 10.85 20.93
CA ALA A 4 -38.76 11.66 19.73
C ALA A 4 -37.43 11.26 19.06
N THR A 5 -37.17 9.96 18.96
CA THR A 5 -36.08 9.38 18.15
C THR A 5 -36.64 8.74 16.89
N GLY A 6 -37.79 9.24 16.40
CA GLY A 6 -38.73 8.50 15.55
C GLY A 6 -38.83 8.91 14.08
N GLU A 7 -37.93 9.74 13.51
CA GLU A 7 -38.02 10.09 12.08
C GLU A 7 -36.68 10.14 11.31
N LEU A 8 -35.56 9.74 11.92
CA LEU A 8 -34.33 9.50 11.15
C LEU A 8 -34.17 8.00 10.97
N ASN A 9 -34.45 7.53 9.75
CA ASN A 9 -34.41 6.12 9.38
C ASN A 9 -33.11 5.48 9.86
N MET A 10 -33.19 4.48 10.73
CA MET A 10 -32.02 3.81 11.31
C MET A 10 -31.07 3.28 10.21
N THR A 11 -31.58 2.96 9.02
CA THR A 11 -30.73 2.57 7.89
C THR A 11 -29.84 3.70 7.37
N VAL A 12 -30.30 4.96 7.43
CA VAL A 12 -29.51 6.14 7.06
C VAL A 12 -28.34 6.31 8.03
N VAL A 13 -28.59 6.10 9.32
CA VAL A 13 -27.53 6.13 10.35
C VAL A 13 -26.46 5.06 10.06
N ILE A 14 -26.90 3.85 9.69
CA ILE A 14 -25.99 2.75 9.32
C ILE A 14 -25.17 3.10 8.07
N VAL A 15 -25.80 3.63 7.03
CA VAL A 15 -25.12 4.02 5.78
C VAL A 15 -24.07 5.10 6.05
N ILE A 16 -24.39 6.11 6.87
CA ILE A 16 -23.43 7.14 7.27
C ILE A 16 -22.27 6.52 8.06
N ALA A 17 -22.56 5.64 9.02
CA ALA A 17 -21.53 4.97 9.80
C ALA A 17 -20.56 4.17 8.93
N VAL A 18 -21.07 3.38 7.98
CA VAL A 18 -20.22 2.63 7.02
C VAL A 18 -19.44 3.60 6.11
N GLY A 19 -20.06 4.68 5.65
CA GLY A 19 -19.39 5.72 4.87
C GLY A 19 -18.19 6.33 5.61
N VAL A 20 -18.35 6.64 6.90
CA VAL A 20 -17.26 7.17 7.72
C VAL A 20 -16.16 6.13 7.93
N LEU A 21 -16.51 4.87 8.19
CA LEU A 21 -15.53 3.79 8.38
C LEU A 21 -14.72 3.51 7.10
N THR A 22 -15.38 3.49 5.94
CA THR A 22 -14.69 3.30 4.65
C THR A 22 -13.76 4.47 4.35
N ALA A 23 -14.21 5.71 4.57
CA ALA A 23 -13.38 6.90 4.38
C ALA A 23 -12.13 6.87 5.30
N PHE A 24 -12.29 6.53 6.58
CA PHE A 24 -11.18 6.37 7.51
C PHE A 24 -10.18 5.29 7.06
N PHE A 25 -10.69 4.13 6.63
CA PHE A 25 -9.86 3.04 6.14
C PHE A 25 -8.99 3.46 4.95
N TYR A 26 -9.58 4.08 3.93
CA TYR A 26 -8.84 4.47 2.73
C TYR A 26 -7.90 5.65 2.93
N THR A 27 -8.18 6.53 3.88
CA THR A 27 -7.35 7.73 4.13
C THR A 27 -6.21 7.48 5.10
N ILE A 28 -6.37 6.58 6.07
CA ILE A 28 -5.36 6.36 7.12
C ILE A 28 -4.72 4.98 7.01
N LEU A 29 -5.53 3.92 6.95
CA LEU A 29 -5.01 2.54 6.98
C LEU A 29 -4.39 2.15 5.63
N TRP A 30 -5.05 2.48 4.52
CA TRP A 30 -4.57 2.16 3.19
C TRP A 30 -3.21 2.77 2.83
N PRO A 31 -2.88 4.06 3.09
CA PRO A 31 -1.54 4.57 2.78
C PRO A 31 -0.43 3.89 3.59
N MET A 32 -0.69 3.51 4.85
CA MET A 32 0.28 2.74 5.64
C MET A 32 0.59 1.38 5.02
N ILE A 33 -0.43 0.68 4.53
CA ILE A 33 -0.29 -0.62 3.86
C ILE A 33 0.34 -0.45 2.48
N LYS A 34 -0.10 0.55 1.72
CA LYS A 34 0.36 0.83 0.37
C LYS A 34 1.85 1.15 0.32
N SER A 35 2.39 1.88 1.29
CA SER A 35 3.83 2.17 1.36
C SER A 35 4.67 0.89 1.39
N ASN A 36 4.32 -0.05 2.26
CA ASN A 36 5.00 -1.34 2.38
C ASN A 36 4.78 -2.21 1.13
N PHE A 37 3.56 -2.18 0.58
CA PHE A 37 3.22 -2.97 -0.60
C PHE A 37 3.91 -2.45 -1.87
N ASP A 38 4.04 -1.13 -2.02
CA ASP A 38 4.66 -0.50 -3.19
C ASP A 38 6.16 -0.81 -3.26
N HIS A 39 6.86 -0.80 -2.11
CA HIS A 39 8.25 -1.24 -2.04
C HIS A 39 8.40 -2.72 -2.46
N ASN A 40 7.59 -3.61 -1.88
CA ASN A 40 7.66 -5.03 -2.21
C ASN A 40 7.22 -5.33 -3.66
N ALA A 41 6.19 -4.66 -4.17
CA ALA A 41 5.70 -4.81 -5.54
C ALA A 41 6.64 -4.20 -6.58
N SER A 42 7.33 -3.10 -6.24
CA SER A 42 8.38 -2.51 -7.06
C SER A 42 9.56 -3.47 -7.18
N CYS A 43 9.97 -4.09 -6.06
CA CYS A 43 11.00 -5.13 -6.06
C CYS A 43 10.59 -6.38 -6.86
N ALA A 44 9.32 -6.78 -6.82
CA ALA A 44 8.81 -7.90 -7.62
C ALA A 44 8.81 -7.64 -9.14
N LYS A 45 8.86 -6.38 -9.58
CA LYS A 45 8.86 -5.97 -10.99
C LYS A 45 10.21 -5.46 -11.47
N ALA A 46 11.16 -5.24 -10.56
CA ALA A 46 12.48 -4.71 -10.87
C ALA A 46 13.40 -5.85 -11.31
N VAL A 47 14.34 -5.52 -12.21
CA VAL A 47 15.41 -6.45 -12.59
C VAL A 47 16.51 -6.30 -11.54
N CYS A 48 16.60 -7.29 -10.65
CA CYS A 48 17.58 -7.35 -9.58
C CYS A 48 18.86 -8.06 -10.04
N LYS A 49 20.01 -7.45 -9.81
CA LYS A 49 21.31 -8.12 -9.95
C LYS A 49 21.87 -8.37 -8.56
N CYS A 50 22.00 -9.65 -8.20
CA CYS A 50 22.66 -10.08 -6.97
C CYS A 50 24.16 -10.25 -7.24
N ASP A 51 24.99 -9.62 -6.42
CA ASP A 51 26.43 -9.87 -6.34
C ASP A 51 26.75 -10.74 -5.11
N SER A 52 27.99 -11.21 -4.96
CA SER A 52 28.51 -11.91 -3.77
C SER A 52 28.19 -11.28 -2.42
N THR A 53 27.91 -9.97 -2.37
CA THR A 53 27.46 -9.27 -1.14
C THR A 53 26.00 -9.57 -0.80
N CYS A 54 25.15 -9.72 -1.81
CA CYS A 54 23.71 -9.94 -1.69
C CYS A 54 23.36 -11.33 -1.14
N GLU A 55 24.21 -12.33 -1.38
CA GLU A 55 24.07 -13.67 -0.80
C GLU A 55 24.28 -13.69 0.72
N LYS A 56 25.03 -12.73 1.26
CA LYS A 56 25.34 -12.63 2.69
C LYS A 56 24.41 -11.69 3.44
N THR A 57 23.98 -10.60 2.81
CA THR A 57 23.11 -9.59 3.44
C THR A 57 21.64 -9.75 3.10
N GLY A 58 21.30 -10.54 2.07
CA GLY A 58 19.93 -10.72 1.60
C GLY A 58 19.36 -9.47 0.92
N ILE A 59 20.20 -8.53 0.47
CA ILE A 59 19.77 -7.29 -0.19
C ILE A 59 20.46 -7.17 -1.56
N ALA A 60 19.66 -7.09 -2.63
CA ALA A 60 20.13 -6.89 -4.00
C ALA A 60 19.84 -5.47 -4.51
N LYS A 61 20.74 -4.96 -5.36
CA LYS A 61 20.49 -3.72 -6.11
C LYS A 61 19.61 -4.03 -7.30
N CYS A 62 18.44 -3.42 -7.34
CA CYS A 62 17.44 -3.63 -8.36
C CYS A 62 17.25 -2.38 -9.20
N THR A 63 17.16 -2.58 -10.51
CA THR A 63 16.87 -1.51 -11.47
C THR A 63 15.49 -1.74 -12.05
N TYR A 64 14.63 -0.73 -11.94
CA TYR A 64 13.37 -0.71 -12.67
C TYR A 64 13.41 0.43 -13.70
N LYS A 65 12.88 0.14 -14.89
CA LYS A 65 12.64 1.16 -15.92
C LYS A 65 11.24 1.68 -15.73
N ASP A 66 11.12 2.96 -15.39
CA ASP A 66 9.83 3.62 -15.35
C ASP A 66 9.26 3.69 -16.77
N LYS A 67 8.11 3.05 -17.03
CA LYS A 67 7.53 2.94 -18.37
C LYS A 67 7.06 4.29 -18.95
N LYS A 68 6.91 5.33 -18.12
CA LYS A 68 6.42 6.65 -18.54
C LYS A 68 7.56 7.61 -18.89
N THR A 69 8.68 7.51 -18.18
CA THR A 69 9.82 8.42 -18.34
C THR A 69 11.06 7.77 -18.95
N GLY A 70 11.08 6.44 -19.09
CA GLY A 70 12.24 5.68 -19.58
C GLY A 70 13.43 5.72 -18.62
N LYS A 71 13.28 6.36 -17.45
CA LYS A 71 14.36 6.56 -16.48
C LYS A 71 14.61 5.25 -15.73
N LYS A 72 15.89 4.90 -15.62
CA LYS A 72 16.35 3.78 -14.79
C LYS A 72 16.55 4.33 -13.38
N THR A 73 15.84 3.76 -12.41
CA THR A 73 16.03 4.09 -11.00
C THR A 73 16.59 2.87 -10.29
N GLU A 74 17.65 3.07 -9.51
CA GLU A 74 18.26 2.06 -8.65
C GLU A 74 17.59 2.08 -7.28
N THR A 75 17.21 0.90 -6.78
CA THR A 75 16.66 0.74 -5.44
C THR A 75 17.16 -0.56 -4.81
N GLU A 76 17.25 -0.59 -3.49
CA GLU A 76 17.70 -1.77 -2.74
C GLU A 76 16.49 -2.62 -2.35
N CYS A 77 16.50 -3.90 -2.72
CA CYS A 77 15.40 -4.82 -2.46
C CYS A 77 15.90 -6.07 -1.74
N PRO A 78 15.05 -6.71 -0.92
CA PRO A 78 15.39 -8.01 -0.35
C PRO A 78 15.52 -9.05 -1.46
N TRP A 79 16.66 -9.73 -1.52
CA TRP A 79 16.93 -10.82 -2.45
C TRP A 79 16.20 -12.08 -1.99
N LYS A 80 15.38 -12.66 -2.88
CA LYS A 80 14.55 -13.83 -2.57
C LYS A 80 15.09 -15.17 -3.09
N GLY A 81 16.33 -15.20 -3.61
CA GLY A 81 16.94 -16.42 -4.15
C GLY A 81 16.52 -16.65 -5.59
#